data_AF-A0A1H3NXZ4-F1
#
_entry.id   AF-A0A1H3NXZ4-F1
#
_cell.length_a   1.000
_cell.length_b   1.000
_cell.length_c   1.000
_cell.angle_alpha   90.00
_cell.angle_beta   90.00
_cell.angle_gamma   90.00
#
_symmetry.space_group_name_H-M   'P 1'
#
loop_
_entity.id
_entity.type
_entity.pdbx_description
1 polymer ?
#
loop_
_entity_poly.entity_id
_entity_poly.type
_entity_poly.pdbx_seq_one_letter_code
_entity_poly.pdbx_strand_id
1 'polypeptide(L)'
;MARQKLECRFGSYVEYERVFDYRQAKPKVAPGGYQRIYRRFVGKDGRGGRLFGDWVQQLPRDLRRDRLTINGQPTCELDYGSMQLVLLYVLADAPVPAAPDLYQMLGMGQHREDMKMVLTLSVGNATRSETVSAIGGRLREQNRAGKGKAAGLYDAFWHHHAPANPHRDGITEPAWPQLQNLESRIALRVLALLLDRKITAIPIHDSFVVQARHRDCLGAAMQDAFAALCPRRLIRIR
;
A
#
# COMPACT_ATOMS: atom_id res chain seq x y z
N MET A 1 -7.24 -27.56 -7.50
CA MET A 1 -6.92 -26.59 -8.57
C MET A 1 -5.66 -27.04 -9.29
N ALA A 2 -5.58 -26.89 -10.62
CA ALA A 2 -4.35 -27.15 -11.36
C ALA A 2 -3.27 -26.13 -10.96
N ARG A 3 -1.99 -26.54 -10.96
CA ARG A 3 -0.87 -25.62 -10.75
C ARG A 3 -0.90 -24.54 -11.83
N GLN A 4 -0.77 -23.28 -11.42
CA GLN A 4 -0.61 -22.18 -12.35
C GLN A 4 0.87 -21.87 -12.54
N LYS A 5 1.25 -21.50 -13.77
CA LYS A 5 2.59 -21.12 -14.14
C LYS A 5 2.72 -19.60 -14.06
N LEU A 6 3.61 -19.12 -13.19
CA LEU A 6 3.90 -17.69 -13.03
C LEU A 6 5.22 -17.37 -13.72
N GLU A 7 5.21 -16.44 -14.66
CA GLU A 7 6.41 -16.07 -15.45
C GLU A 7 6.54 -14.56 -15.53
N CYS A 8 7.77 -14.05 -15.43
CA CYS A 8 8.13 -12.68 -15.73
C CYS A 8 9.35 -12.71 -16.65
N ARG A 9 9.19 -12.31 -17.91
CA ARG A 9 10.27 -12.32 -18.91
C ARG A 9 10.86 -10.93 -19.04
N PHE A 10 12.14 -10.78 -18.73
CA PHE A 10 12.86 -9.53 -18.95
C PHE A 10 13.17 -9.37 -20.45
N GLY A 11 12.87 -8.20 -21.00
CA GLY A 11 13.05 -7.88 -22.41
C GLY A 11 14.45 -7.37 -22.75
N SER A 12 15.29 -7.06 -21.76
CA SER A 12 16.65 -6.58 -21.95
C SER A 12 17.56 -6.86 -20.75
N TYR A 13 18.87 -6.76 -20.96
CA TYR A 13 19.84 -6.84 -19.86
C TYR A 13 19.65 -5.69 -18.86
N VAL A 14 19.31 -4.48 -19.31
CA VAL A 14 19.03 -3.33 -18.45
C VAL A 14 17.89 -3.61 -17.46
N GLU A 15 16.84 -4.31 -17.90
CA GLU A 15 15.76 -4.74 -16.99
C GLU A 15 16.26 -5.75 -15.94
N TYR A 16 17.18 -6.64 -16.30
CA TYR A 16 17.81 -7.58 -15.39
C TYR A 16 18.68 -6.88 -14.33
N GLU A 17 19.48 -5.89 -14.72
CA GLU A 17 20.34 -5.12 -13.80
C GLU A 17 19.53 -4.44 -12.69
N ARG A 18 18.33 -3.94 -13.01
CA ARG A 18 17.44 -3.29 -12.04
C ARG A 18 17.00 -4.25 -10.92
N VAL A 19 16.84 -5.53 -11.25
CA VAL A 19 16.44 -6.59 -10.32
C VAL A 19 17.61 -7.42 -9.82
N PHE A 20 18.86 -6.98 -10.04
CA PHE A 20 20.06 -7.60 -9.49
C PHE A 20 20.58 -6.85 -8.26
N ASP A 21 20.98 -7.58 -7.23
CA ASP A 21 21.69 -7.04 -6.07
C ASP A 21 23.19 -7.29 -6.25
N TYR A 22 23.89 -6.27 -6.75
CA TYR A 22 25.34 -6.33 -6.98
C TYR A 22 26.14 -6.43 -5.69
N ARG A 23 25.61 -5.99 -4.54
CA ARG A 23 26.31 -6.11 -3.26
C ARG A 23 26.33 -7.55 -2.77
N GLN A 24 25.27 -8.29 -3.06
CA GLN A 24 25.11 -9.70 -2.67
C GLN A 24 25.36 -10.67 -3.82
N ALA A 25 25.75 -10.16 -5.00
CA ALA A 25 25.97 -10.90 -6.24
C ALA A 25 24.83 -11.88 -6.57
N LYS A 26 23.57 -11.49 -6.35
CA LYS A 26 22.39 -12.34 -6.60
C LYS A 26 21.19 -11.55 -7.13
N PRO A 27 20.26 -12.19 -7.85
CA PRO A 27 18.99 -11.56 -8.20
C PRO A 27 18.20 -11.17 -6.94
N LYS A 28 17.67 -9.95 -6.91
CA LYS A 28 16.66 -9.51 -5.92
C LYS A 28 15.37 -10.31 -6.08
N VAL A 29 15.11 -10.77 -7.30
CA VAL A 29 13.94 -11.56 -7.64
C VAL A 29 14.39 -12.94 -8.09
N ALA A 30 14.02 -13.96 -7.34
CA ALA A 30 14.24 -15.35 -7.71
C ALA A 30 12.91 -15.95 -8.21
N PRO A 31 12.71 -16.12 -9.53
CA PRO A 31 11.55 -16.80 -10.07
C PRO A 31 11.46 -18.21 -9.46
N GLY A 32 10.34 -18.51 -8.79
CA GLY A 32 10.17 -19.79 -8.10
C GLY A 32 10.72 -19.85 -6.66
N GLY A 33 11.10 -18.71 -6.07
CA GLY A 33 11.49 -18.55 -4.65
C GLY A 33 10.37 -18.84 -3.65
N TYR A 34 10.12 -17.99 -2.65
CA TYR A 34 9.00 -18.21 -1.73
C TYR A 34 7.68 -18.30 -2.52
N GLN A 35 7.03 -19.47 -2.52
CA GLN A 35 5.74 -19.76 -3.17
C GLN A 35 4.60 -19.85 -2.15
N ARG A 36 4.82 -19.33 -0.94
CA ARG A 36 3.85 -19.36 0.15
C ARG A 36 3.63 -17.94 0.64
N ILE A 37 2.38 -17.50 0.55
CA ILE A 37 1.94 -16.28 1.19
C ILE A 37 1.75 -16.58 2.68
N TYR A 38 2.35 -15.79 3.54
CA TYR A 38 2.18 -15.85 4.98
C TYR A 38 1.90 -14.47 5.56
N ARG A 39 1.21 -14.46 6.69
CA ARG A 39 0.87 -13.24 7.42
C ARG A 39 1.96 -12.95 8.45
N ARG A 40 2.57 -11.76 8.42
CA ARG A 40 3.61 -11.36 9.39
C ARG A 40 3.07 -10.34 10.38
N PHE A 41 2.96 -10.74 11.64
CA PHE A 41 2.59 -9.87 12.75
C PHE A 41 3.83 -9.18 13.34
N VAL A 42 3.63 -7.99 13.90
CA VAL A 42 4.72 -7.19 14.51
C VAL A 42 4.85 -7.49 16.01
N GLY A 43 3.75 -7.89 16.66
CA GLY A 43 3.70 -8.21 18.08
C GLY A 43 2.87 -9.46 18.40
N LYS A 44 2.92 -9.91 19.66
CA LYS A 44 2.13 -11.06 20.18
C LYS A 44 0.63 -10.74 20.33
N ASP A 45 0.28 -9.46 20.23
CA ASP A 45 -1.08 -8.91 20.30
C ASP A 45 -1.87 -9.03 18.98
N GLY A 46 -1.26 -9.60 17.94
CA GLY A 46 -1.88 -9.75 16.62
C GLY A 46 -1.92 -8.46 15.79
N ARG A 47 -1.19 -7.40 16.20
CA ARG A 47 -1.04 -6.16 15.42
C ARG A 47 -0.09 -6.34 14.24
N GLY A 48 -0.26 -5.51 13.21
CA GLY A 48 0.38 -5.70 11.91
C GLY A 48 -0.35 -6.75 11.08
N GLY A 49 0.38 -7.62 10.41
CA GLY A 49 -0.21 -8.75 9.70
C GLY A 49 -0.31 -8.58 8.19
N ARG A 50 0.54 -7.75 7.57
CA ARG A 50 0.61 -7.73 6.09
C ARG A 50 0.96 -9.11 5.53
N LEU A 51 0.48 -9.38 4.32
CA LEU A 51 0.77 -10.60 3.58
C LEU A 51 2.12 -10.47 2.86
N PHE A 52 2.98 -11.45 3.07
CA PHE A 52 4.33 -11.51 2.49
C PHE A 52 4.60 -12.87 1.88
N GLY A 53 5.68 -12.95 1.11
CA GLY A 53 6.28 -14.22 0.74
C GLY A 53 6.04 -14.65 -0.70
N ASP A 54 5.47 -13.81 -1.54
CA ASP A 54 5.50 -14.03 -3.00
C ASP A 54 6.66 -13.21 -3.61
N TRP A 55 7.44 -13.81 -4.50
CA TRP A 55 8.55 -13.11 -5.17
C TRP A 55 8.07 -11.95 -6.05
N VAL A 56 6.82 -11.97 -6.51
CA VAL A 56 6.21 -10.87 -7.28
C VAL A 56 6.16 -9.57 -6.47
N GLN A 57 6.12 -9.64 -5.14
CA GLN A 57 6.19 -8.45 -4.27
C GLN A 57 7.52 -7.70 -4.38
N GLN A 58 8.57 -8.37 -4.88
CA GLN A 58 9.90 -7.79 -5.06
C GLN A 58 10.12 -7.24 -6.48
N LEU A 59 9.18 -7.48 -7.40
CA LEU A 59 9.24 -6.92 -8.75
C LEU A 59 8.95 -5.41 -8.72
N PRO A 60 9.74 -4.60 -9.46
CA PRO A 60 9.36 -3.24 -9.81
C PRO A 60 7.95 -3.19 -10.43
N ARG A 61 7.19 -2.13 -10.11
CA ARG A 61 5.79 -2.01 -10.53
C ARG A 61 5.62 -2.06 -12.05
N ASP A 62 6.51 -1.43 -12.80
CA ASP A 62 6.52 -1.44 -14.26
C ASP A 62 6.78 -2.84 -14.81
N LEU A 63 7.78 -3.56 -14.31
CA LEU A 63 8.03 -4.94 -14.74
C LEU A 63 6.87 -5.87 -14.39
N ARG A 64 6.27 -5.70 -13.21
CA ARG A 64 5.07 -6.46 -12.82
C ARG A 64 3.90 -6.20 -13.78
N ARG A 65 3.68 -4.95 -14.18
CA ARG A 65 2.60 -4.56 -15.07
C ARG A 65 2.83 -5.06 -16.50
N ASP A 66 4.05 -4.94 -16.99
CA ASP A 66 4.33 -5.08 -18.43
C ASP A 66 4.88 -6.47 -18.80
N ARG A 67 5.42 -7.23 -17.84
CA ARG A 67 6.12 -8.52 -18.10
C ARG A 67 5.55 -9.72 -17.39
N LEU A 68 4.72 -9.54 -16.35
CA LEU A 68 4.19 -10.65 -15.57
C LEU A 68 3.05 -11.36 -16.32
N THR A 69 3.07 -12.68 -16.29
CA THR A 69 2.03 -13.53 -16.87
C THR A 69 1.66 -14.67 -15.93
N ILE A 70 0.38 -15.06 -15.98
CA ILE A 70 -0.14 -16.23 -15.27
C ILE A 70 -0.68 -17.19 -16.34
N ASN A 71 -0.11 -18.38 -16.44
CA ASN A 71 -0.36 -19.36 -17.51
C ASN A 71 -0.14 -18.78 -18.91
N GLY A 72 0.90 -17.97 -19.08
CA GLY A 72 1.19 -17.26 -20.34
C GLY A 72 0.19 -16.16 -20.71
N GLN A 73 -0.83 -15.90 -19.88
CA GLN A 73 -1.79 -14.82 -20.09
C GLN A 73 -1.35 -13.54 -19.39
N PRO A 74 -1.60 -12.36 -19.97
CA PRO A 74 -1.25 -11.08 -19.36
C PRO A 74 -1.98 -10.89 -18.03
N THR A 75 -1.34 -10.17 -17.11
CA THR A 75 -1.92 -9.80 -15.81
C THR A 75 -2.41 -8.37 -15.79
N CYS A 76 -3.26 -8.06 -14.82
CA CYS A 76 -3.55 -6.69 -14.39
C CYS A 76 -3.36 -6.58 -12.88
N GLU A 77 -3.12 -5.37 -12.41
CA GLU A 77 -2.98 -5.03 -11.00
C GLU A 77 -3.99 -3.93 -10.68
N LEU A 78 -4.79 -4.11 -9.62
CA LEU A 78 -5.64 -3.06 -9.08
C LEU A 78 -5.21 -2.70 -7.66
N ASP A 79 -5.24 -1.40 -7.32
CA ASP A 79 -4.89 -0.85 -6.00
C ASP A 79 -6.03 -0.07 -5.35
N TYR A 80 -6.04 -0.04 -4.02
CA TYR A 80 -6.93 0.86 -3.27
C TYR A 80 -6.39 2.31 -3.30
N GLY A 81 -7.26 3.24 -3.67
CA GLY A 81 -6.99 4.67 -3.65
C GLY A 81 -6.87 5.21 -2.23
N SER A 82 -5.66 5.67 -1.85
CA SER A 82 -5.38 6.33 -0.57
C SER A 82 -5.80 5.50 0.66
N MET A 83 -5.66 4.17 0.58
CA MET A 83 -6.14 3.19 1.54
C MET A 83 -5.90 3.56 3.01
N GLN A 84 -4.66 3.87 3.37
CA GLN A 84 -4.27 4.16 4.75
C GLN A 84 -4.99 5.39 5.31
N LEU A 85 -5.13 6.42 4.50
CA LEU A 85 -5.82 7.63 4.92
C LEU A 85 -7.33 7.40 5.02
N VAL A 86 -7.93 6.67 4.07
CA VAL A 86 -9.33 6.24 4.17
C VAL A 86 -9.58 5.46 5.45
N LEU A 87 -8.69 4.53 5.81
CA LEU A 87 -8.80 3.77 7.06
C LEU A 87 -8.67 4.65 8.31
N LEU A 88 -7.84 5.70 8.29
CA LEU A 88 -7.80 6.66 9.39
C LEU A 88 -9.14 7.41 9.56
N TYR A 89 -9.80 7.79 8.46
CA TYR A 89 -11.17 8.35 8.53
C TYR A 89 -12.19 7.34 9.07
N VAL A 90 -12.07 6.07 8.69
CA VAL A 90 -12.92 5.00 9.23
C VAL A 90 -12.72 4.87 10.74
N LEU A 91 -11.47 4.83 11.21
CA LEU A 91 -11.13 4.72 12.63
C LEU A 91 -11.58 5.94 13.45
N ALA A 92 -11.57 7.13 12.84
CA ALA A 92 -12.05 8.35 13.47
C ALA A 92 -13.58 8.54 13.38
N ASP A 93 -14.30 7.55 12.82
CA ASP A 93 -15.72 7.64 12.45
C ASP A 93 -16.10 8.95 11.73
N ALA A 94 -15.22 9.39 10.84
CA ALA A 94 -15.39 10.61 10.07
C ALA A 94 -15.80 10.31 8.62
N PRO A 95 -16.50 11.25 7.95
CA PRO A 95 -16.75 11.13 6.52
C PRO A 95 -15.44 11.30 5.74
N VAL A 96 -15.21 10.41 4.76
CA VAL A 96 -14.06 10.52 3.85
C VAL A 96 -14.34 11.67 2.86
N PRO A 97 -13.42 12.62 2.66
CA PRO A 97 -13.60 13.68 1.68
C PRO A 97 -13.85 13.13 0.27
N ALA A 98 -14.82 13.71 -0.44
CA ALA A 98 -15.14 13.37 -1.83
C ALA A 98 -14.10 13.94 -2.80
N ALA A 99 -12.85 13.47 -2.71
CA ALA A 99 -11.75 13.88 -3.55
C ALA A 99 -11.18 12.69 -4.36
N PRO A 100 -10.80 12.89 -5.65
CA PRO A 100 -10.23 11.82 -6.46
C PRO A 100 -8.90 11.25 -5.95
N ASP A 101 -8.10 12.06 -5.25
CA ASP A 101 -6.86 11.70 -4.58
C ASP A 101 -6.71 12.53 -3.30
N LEU A 102 -6.72 11.86 -2.14
CA LEU A 102 -6.62 12.52 -0.84
C LEU A 102 -5.23 13.18 -0.60
N TYR A 103 -4.19 12.83 -1.36
CA TYR A 103 -2.88 13.48 -1.26
C TYR A 103 -2.76 14.77 -2.10
N GLN A 104 -3.80 15.11 -2.87
CA GLN A 104 -3.84 16.28 -3.75
C GLN A 104 -5.25 16.88 -3.78
N MET A 105 -5.74 17.30 -2.61
CA MET A 105 -7.02 18.00 -2.52
C MET A 105 -6.90 19.45 -3.01
N LEU A 106 -8.02 20.00 -3.50
CA LEU A 106 -8.12 21.40 -3.88
C LEU A 106 -7.72 22.28 -2.67
N GLY A 107 -6.82 23.24 -2.89
CA GLY A 107 -6.33 24.13 -1.83
C GLY A 107 -5.18 23.58 -0.99
N MET A 108 -4.69 22.36 -1.24
CA MET A 108 -3.52 21.82 -0.51
C MET A 108 -2.20 22.45 -0.98
N GLY A 109 -2.08 22.74 -2.29
CA GLY A 109 -0.94 23.48 -2.87
C GLY A 109 0.43 22.77 -2.81
N GLN A 110 0.54 21.63 -2.14
CA GLN A 110 1.77 20.85 -2.00
C GLN A 110 1.86 19.70 -3.01
N HIS A 111 3.09 19.23 -3.27
CA HIS A 111 3.30 18.08 -4.12
C HIS A 111 2.76 16.79 -3.47
N ARG A 112 2.11 15.94 -4.28
CA ARG A 112 1.56 14.64 -3.86
C ARG A 112 2.52 13.78 -3.05
N GLU A 113 3.77 13.72 -3.51
CA GLU A 113 4.79 12.87 -2.90
C GLU A 113 5.23 13.39 -1.53
N ASP A 114 5.18 14.70 -1.29
CA ASP A 114 5.42 15.27 0.03
C ASP A 114 4.26 14.92 0.97
N MET A 115 3.02 15.01 0.50
CA MET A 115 1.83 14.65 1.30
C MET A 115 1.81 13.15 1.64
N LYS A 116 2.20 12.30 0.68
CA LYS A 116 2.37 10.87 0.90
C LYS A 116 3.49 10.56 1.90
N MET A 117 4.60 11.29 1.84
CA MET A 117 5.67 11.21 2.83
C MET A 117 5.17 11.61 4.22
N VAL A 118 4.44 12.74 4.33
CA VAL A 118 3.85 13.19 5.60
C VAL A 118 2.95 12.12 6.20
N LEU A 119 2.01 11.54 5.41
CA LEU A 119 1.16 10.46 5.90
C LEU A 119 2.01 9.30 6.42
N THR A 120 2.92 8.78 5.59
CA THR A 120 3.75 7.60 5.91
C THR A 120 4.52 7.79 7.22
N LEU A 121 5.10 8.98 7.42
CA LEU A 121 5.85 9.29 8.63
C LEU A 121 4.93 9.55 9.82
N SER A 122 3.73 10.09 9.62
CA SER A 122 2.78 10.32 10.71
C SER A 122 2.29 9.00 11.29
N VAL A 123 1.80 8.09 10.46
CA VAL A 123 1.29 6.80 10.94
C VAL A 123 2.38 5.92 11.58
N GLY A 124 3.64 6.11 11.20
CA GLY A 124 4.78 5.35 11.74
C GLY A 124 5.38 5.90 13.03
N ASN A 125 5.05 7.13 13.42
CA ASN A 125 5.53 7.75 14.66
C ASN A 125 4.35 7.95 15.63
N ALA A 126 4.63 8.11 16.91
CA ALA A 126 3.57 8.25 17.92
C ALA A 126 3.07 9.69 18.03
N THR A 127 3.96 10.67 17.78
CA THR A 127 3.68 12.08 18.07
C THR A 127 4.01 13.01 16.91
N ARG A 128 3.37 14.19 16.90
CA ARG A 128 3.69 15.28 15.95
C ARG A 128 5.17 15.65 16.00
N SER A 129 5.78 15.71 17.19
CA SER A 129 7.19 16.10 17.34
C SER A 129 8.12 15.12 16.62
N GLU A 130 7.93 13.82 16.86
CA GLU A 130 8.68 12.74 16.21
C GLU A 130 8.49 12.77 14.68
N THR A 131 7.24 12.93 14.23
CA THR A 131 6.93 13.01 12.79
C THR A 131 7.58 14.22 12.13
N VAL A 132 7.51 15.41 12.72
CA VAL A 132 8.13 16.62 12.17
C VAL A 132 9.65 16.46 12.11
N SER A 133 10.26 15.86 13.13
CA SER A 133 11.68 15.52 13.12
C SER A 133 12.02 14.55 11.97
N ALA A 134 11.23 13.49 11.79
CA ALA A 134 11.41 12.51 10.72
C ALA A 134 11.23 13.13 9.32
N ILE A 135 10.24 14.00 9.14
CA ILE A 135 10.05 14.78 7.89
C ILE A 135 11.30 15.63 7.63
N GLY A 136 11.81 16.32 8.65
CA GLY A 136 13.04 17.10 8.56
C GLY A 136 14.25 16.26 8.12
N GLY A 137 14.39 15.05 8.67
CA GLY A 137 15.40 14.08 8.27
C GLY A 137 15.31 13.71 6.79
N ARG A 138 14.11 13.35 6.30
CA ARG A 138 13.87 12.99 4.90
C ARG A 138 14.12 14.16 3.94
N LEU A 139 13.71 15.37 4.32
CA LEU A 139 13.98 16.56 3.52
C LEU A 139 15.49 16.84 3.43
N ARG A 140 16.25 16.61 4.49
CA ARG A 140 17.71 16.77 4.49
C ARG A 140 18.41 15.76 3.59
N GLU A 141 18.00 14.49 3.63
CA GLU A 141 18.50 13.45 2.70
C GLU A 141 18.27 13.84 1.23
N GLN A 142 17.21 14.60 0.95
CA GLN A 142 16.86 15.05 -0.39
C GLN A 142 17.45 16.42 -0.74
N ASN A 143 18.28 17.04 0.11
CA ASN A 143 18.77 18.42 -0.04
C ASN A 143 17.65 19.46 -0.18
N ARG A 144 16.50 19.22 0.46
CA ARG A 144 15.29 20.07 0.42
C ARG A 144 14.95 20.70 1.78
N ALA A 145 15.83 20.56 2.77
CA ALA A 145 15.63 21.07 4.12
C ALA A 145 15.53 22.61 4.16
N GLY A 146 14.75 23.13 5.11
CA GLY A 146 14.58 24.56 5.32
C GLY A 146 13.89 24.83 6.65
N LYS A 147 14.16 25.99 7.25
CA LYS A 147 13.59 26.37 8.56
C LYS A 147 12.06 26.36 8.48
N GLY A 148 11.42 25.64 9.41
CA GLY A 148 9.95 25.53 9.48
C GLY A 148 9.28 24.67 8.40
N LYS A 149 9.99 24.23 7.36
CA LYS A 149 9.39 23.50 6.22
C LYS A 149 8.75 22.18 6.61
N ALA A 150 9.39 21.41 7.49
CA ALA A 150 8.87 20.14 7.96
C ALA A 150 7.55 20.29 8.74
N ALA A 151 7.50 21.27 9.65
CA ALA A 151 6.29 21.63 10.38
C ALA A 151 5.20 22.13 9.44
N GLY A 152 5.54 23.02 8.49
CA GLY A 152 4.59 23.53 7.50
C GLY A 152 3.96 22.44 6.63
N LEU A 153 4.74 21.43 6.18
CA LEU A 153 4.20 20.28 5.45
C LEU A 153 3.25 19.45 6.31
N TYR A 154 3.64 19.18 7.56
CA TYR A 154 2.81 18.44 8.50
C TYR A 154 1.48 19.17 8.76
N ASP A 155 1.56 20.45 9.11
CA ASP A 155 0.40 21.26 9.47
C ASP A 155 -0.52 21.46 8.26
N ALA A 156 0.03 21.71 7.07
CA ALA A 156 -0.76 21.82 5.84
C ALA A 156 -1.53 20.53 5.54
N PHE A 157 -0.88 19.36 5.62
CA PHE A 157 -1.53 18.08 5.33
C PHE A 157 -2.63 17.76 6.35
N TRP A 158 -2.31 17.89 7.64
CA TRP A 158 -3.26 17.54 8.71
C TRP A 158 -4.33 18.60 8.95
N HIS A 159 -4.18 19.82 8.45
CA HIS A 159 -5.28 20.78 8.39
C HIS A 159 -6.40 20.28 7.45
N HIS A 160 -6.05 19.80 6.26
CA HIS A 160 -7.00 19.22 5.30
C HIS A 160 -7.59 17.88 5.77
N HIS A 161 -6.89 17.19 6.68
CA HIS A 161 -7.31 15.89 7.20
C HIS A 161 -7.45 15.87 8.72
N ALA A 162 -7.87 16.98 9.32
CA ALA A 162 -7.98 17.10 10.77
C ALA A 162 -8.80 15.97 11.41
N PRO A 163 -9.91 15.48 10.81
CA PRO A 163 -10.67 14.31 11.28
C PRO A 163 -9.84 13.02 11.43
N ALA A 164 -8.83 12.84 10.58
CA ALA A 164 -8.07 11.59 10.45
C ALA A 164 -6.65 11.69 11.01
N ASN A 165 -6.28 12.79 11.68
CA ASN A 165 -4.94 12.98 12.23
C ASN A 165 -4.66 11.94 13.34
N PRO A 166 -3.61 11.11 13.21
CA PRO A 166 -3.28 10.10 14.22
C PRO A 166 -2.69 10.68 15.50
N HIS A 167 -2.25 11.95 15.53
CA HIS A 167 -1.61 12.57 16.71
C HIS A 167 -2.56 13.44 17.54
N ARG A 168 -3.82 13.01 17.67
CA ARG A 168 -4.82 13.68 18.52
C ARG A 168 -4.54 13.44 20.00
N ASP A 169 -5.14 14.28 20.84
CA ASP A 169 -4.92 14.25 22.29
C ASP A 169 -5.14 12.85 22.88
N GLY A 170 -4.17 12.39 23.68
CA GLY A 170 -4.21 11.09 24.36
C GLY A 170 -3.72 9.89 23.55
N ILE A 171 -3.40 10.03 22.27
CA ILE A 171 -2.81 8.95 21.46
C ILE A 171 -1.28 9.02 21.55
N THR A 172 -0.67 7.94 22.06
CA THR A 172 0.79 7.83 22.23
C THR A 172 1.38 6.61 21.52
N GLU A 173 0.59 5.89 20.73
CA GLU A 173 1.05 4.73 19.96
C GLU A 173 0.99 5.05 18.45
N PRO A 174 1.97 4.59 17.65
CA PRO A 174 1.91 4.72 16.20
C PRO A 174 0.68 4.00 15.62
N ALA A 175 -0.02 4.64 14.67
CA ALA A 175 -1.21 4.07 14.03
C ALA A 175 -0.90 2.91 13.07
N TRP A 176 0.36 2.77 12.62
CA TRP A 176 0.77 1.84 11.57
C TRP A 176 0.37 0.37 11.82
N PRO A 177 0.60 -0.22 13.02
CA PRO A 177 0.26 -1.62 13.24
C PRO A 177 -1.24 -1.89 13.18
N GLN A 178 -2.08 -0.93 13.61
CA GLN A 178 -3.53 -1.03 13.53
C GLN A 178 -4.01 -0.93 12.07
N LEU A 179 -3.48 0.02 11.30
CA LEU A 179 -3.79 0.16 9.87
C LEU A 179 -3.40 -1.10 9.09
N GLN A 180 -2.22 -1.66 9.33
CA GLN A 180 -1.77 -2.90 8.70
C GLN A 180 -2.67 -4.10 9.03
N ASN A 181 -3.24 -4.15 10.23
CA ASN A 181 -4.18 -5.19 10.61
C ASN A 181 -5.49 -5.08 9.80
N LEU A 182 -6.04 -3.87 9.66
CA LEU A 182 -7.22 -3.62 8.85
C LEU A 182 -6.96 -3.93 7.37
N GLU A 183 -5.87 -3.40 6.80
CA GLU A 183 -5.44 -3.69 5.42
C GLU A 183 -5.39 -5.19 5.16
N SER A 184 -4.77 -5.95 6.07
CA SER A 184 -4.60 -7.39 5.88
C SER A 184 -5.88 -8.19 6.05
N ARG A 185 -6.81 -7.77 6.91
CA ARG A 185 -8.15 -8.38 6.99
C ARG A 185 -8.92 -8.16 5.70
N ILE A 186 -8.87 -6.95 5.14
CA ILE A 186 -9.46 -6.64 3.83
C ILE A 186 -8.80 -7.49 2.74
N ALA A 187 -7.48 -7.58 2.73
CA ALA A 187 -6.76 -8.37 1.74
C ALA A 187 -7.10 -9.86 1.79
N LEU A 188 -7.18 -10.46 2.98
CA LEU A 188 -7.61 -11.85 3.15
C LEU A 188 -9.05 -12.06 2.64
N ARG A 189 -9.93 -11.08 2.84
CA ARG A 189 -11.31 -11.15 2.33
C ARG A 189 -11.36 -11.07 0.80
N VAL A 190 -10.57 -10.21 0.17
CA VAL A 190 -10.42 -10.16 -1.30
C VAL A 190 -9.98 -11.53 -1.83
N LEU A 191 -8.93 -12.11 -1.23
CA LEU A 191 -8.42 -13.41 -1.64
C LEU A 191 -9.46 -14.52 -1.49
N ALA A 192 -10.23 -14.53 -0.40
CA ALA A 192 -11.31 -15.50 -0.20
C ALA A 192 -12.41 -15.37 -1.28
N LEU A 193 -12.88 -14.15 -1.54
CA LEU A 193 -13.92 -13.87 -2.54
C LEU A 193 -13.49 -14.27 -3.97
N LEU A 194 -12.22 -14.13 -4.30
CA LEU A 194 -11.67 -14.56 -5.59
C LEU A 194 -11.48 -16.06 -5.65
N LEU A 195 -11.04 -16.68 -4.55
CA LEU A 195 -10.86 -18.13 -4.46
C LEU A 195 -12.18 -18.88 -4.64
N ASP A 196 -13.28 -18.37 -4.07
CA ASP A 196 -14.64 -18.90 -4.25
C ASP A 196 -15.06 -18.90 -5.74
N ARG A 197 -14.56 -17.92 -6.50
CA ARG A 197 -14.76 -17.80 -7.95
C ARG A 197 -13.70 -18.55 -8.77
N LYS A 198 -12.83 -19.32 -8.12
CA LYS A 198 -11.69 -20.03 -8.72
C LYS A 198 -10.68 -19.13 -9.43
N ILE A 199 -10.57 -17.87 -8.98
CA ILE A 199 -9.62 -16.88 -9.48
C ILE A 199 -8.45 -16.79 -8.50
N THR A 200 -7.25 -17.12 -8.96
CA THR A 200 -6.03 -16.90 -8.18
C THR A 200 -5.61 -15.44 -8.27
N ALA A 201 -5.29 -14.85 -7.12
CA ALA A 201 -4.75 -13.51 -7.02
C ALA A 201 -3.46 -13.49 -6.20
N ILE A 202 -2.53 -12.61 -6.59
CA ILE A 202 -1.29 -12.39 -5.87
C ILE A 202 -1.39 -11.04 -5.13
N PRO A 203 -1.39 -11.01 -3.78
CA PRO A 203 -1.47 -9.78 -3.02
C PRO A 203 -0.12 -9.06 -2.98
N ILE A 204 -0.13 -7.77 -3.30
CA ILE A 204 1.03 -6.88 -3.22
C ILE A 204 0.63 -5.72 -2.29
N HIS A 205 0.83 -5.92 -0.99
CA HIS A 205 0.31 -5.04 0.07
C HIS A 205 -1.21 -4.84 -0.07
N ASP A 206 -1.65 -3.62 -0.42
CA ASP A 206 -3.03 -3.20 -0.64
C ASP A 206 -3.47 -3.26 -2.12
N SER A 207 -2.63 -3.82 -3.00
CA SER A 207 -2.96 -4.10 -4.39
C SER A 207 -2.99 -5.60 -4.68
N PHE A 208 -3.62 -5.99 -5.79
CA PHE A 208 -3.80 -7.39 -6.15
C PHE A 208 -3.56 -7.59 -7.63
N VAL A 209 -2.84 -8.66 -7.96
CA VAL A 209 -2.57 -9.06 -9.35
C VAL A 209 -3.42 -10.28 -9.70
N VAL A 210 -4.11 -10.22 -10.84
CA VAL A 210 -4.86 -11.33 -11.44
C VAL A 210 -4.59 -11.39 -12.95
N GLN A 211 -5.00 -12.46 -13.62
CA GLN A 211 -5.07 -12.44 -15.09
C GLN A 211 -5.98 -11.31 -15.57
N ALA A 212 -5.60 -10.61 -16.64
CA ALA A 212 -6.29 -9.39 -17.10
C ALA A 212 -7.80 -9.59 -17.33
N ARG A 213 -8.21 -10.77 -17.80
CA ARG A 213 -9.63 -11.14 -18.00
C ARG A 213 -10.48 -11.13 -16.72
N HIS A 214 -9.85 -11.14 -15.54
CA HIS A 214 -10.52 -11.13 -14.24
C HIS A 214 -10.51 -9.75 -13.58
N ARG A 215 -10.11 -8.69 -14.31
CA ARG A 215 -10.04 -7.32 -13.78
C ARG A 215 -11.32 -6.88 -13.08
N ASP A 216 -12.47 -7.09 -13.72
CA ASP A 216 -13.75 -6.62 -13.16
C ASP A 216 -14.19 -7.45 -11.95
N CYS A 217 -13.92 -8.77 -11.97
CA CYS A 217 -14.11 -9.64 -10.81
C CYS A 217 -13.23 -9.22 -9.62
N LEU A 218 -11.98 -8.83 -9.88
CA LEU A 218 -11.08 -8.29 -8.86
C LEU A 218 -11.62 -6.97 -8.30
N GLY A 219 -12.02 -6.04 -9.17
CA GLY A 219 -12.60 -4.77 -8.76
C GLY A 219 -13.81 -4.97 -7.84
N ALA A 220 -14.77 -5.81 -8.24
CA ALA A 220 -15.93 -6.13 -7.42
C ALA A 220 -15.54 -6.77 -6.08
N ALA A 221 -14.63 -7.75 -6.07
CA ALA A 221 -14.17 -8.39 -4.84
C ALA A 221 -13.48 -7.41 -3.88
N MET A 222 -12.74 -6.44 -4.40
CA MET A 222 -12.14 -5.36 -3.61
C MET A 222 -13.19 -4.41 -3.01
N GLN A 223 -14.21 -4.03 -3.78
CA GLN A 223 -15.32 -3.22 -3.25
C GLN A 223 -16.06 -3.96 -2.12
N ASP A 224 -16.43 -5.22 -2.37
CA ASP A 224 -17.15 -6.05 -1.41
C ASP A 224 -16.34 -6.27 -0.12
N ALA A 225 -15.04 -6.56 -0.26
CA ALA A 225 -14.15 -6.78 0.88
C ALA A 225 -13.99 -5.52 1.74
N PHE A 226 -13.86 -4.35 1.11
CA PHE A 226 -13.79 -3.08 1.83
C PHE A 226 -15.11 -2.76 2.52
N ALA A 227 -16.24 -2.83 1.81
CA ALA A 227 -17.57 -2.50 2.33
C ALA A 227 -17.98 -3.41 3.52
N ALA A 228 -17.56 -4.68 3.51
CA ALA A 228 -17.82 -5.61 4.61
C ALA A 228 -17.14 -5.20 5.93
N LEU A 229 -15.98 -4.53 5.87
CA LEU A 229 -15.25 -4.06 7.05
C LEU A 229 -15.51 -2.59 7.38
N CYS A 230 -15.81 -1.78 6.37
CA CYS A 230 -16.01 -0.34 6.46
C CYS A 230 -17.39 0.04 5.90
N PRO A 231 -18.49 -0.35 6.57
CA PRO A 231 -19.83 -0.14 6.04
C PRO A 231 -20.11 1.35 5.83
N ARG A 232 -20.86 1.68 4.77
CA ARG A 232 -21.24 3.06 4.40
C ARG A 232 -20.06 3.98 4.06
N ARG A 233 -18.86 3.46 3.87
CA ARG A 233 -17.69 4.22 3.39
C ARG A 233 -17.36 3.79 1.97
N LEU A 234 -16.96 4.75 1.15
CA LEU A 234 -16.54 4.51 -0.23
C LEU A 234 -15.01 4.55 -0.32
N ILE A 235 -14.46 3.68 -1.15
CA ILE A 235 -13.06 3.71 -1.53
C ILE A 235 -12.95 3.55 -3.04
N ARG A 236 -12.00 4.29 -3.63
CA ARG A 236 -11.70 4.18 -5.05
C ARG A 236 -10.79 2.97 -5.29
N ILE A 237 -11.03 2.26 -6.38
CA ILE A 237 -10.11 1.25 -6.91
C ILE A 237 -9.49 1.81 -8.19
N ARG A 238 -8.19 1.61 -8.38
CA ARG A 238 -7.42 2.09 -9.54
C ARG A 238 -6.77 0.92 -10.26
#